data_AF-X0XG54-F1
#
_entry.id   AF-X0XG54-F1
#
_cell.length_a   1.000
_cell.length_b   1.000
_cell.length_c   1.000
_cell.angle_alpha   90.00
_cell.angle_beta   90.00
_cell.angle_gamma   90.00
#
_symmetry.space_group_name_H-M   'P 1'
#
loop_
_entity.id
_entity.type
_entity.pdbx_description
1 polymer ?
#
loop_
_entity_poly.entity_id
_entity_poly.type
_entity_poly.pdbx_seq_one_letter_code
_entity_poly.pdbx_strand_id
1 'polypeptide(L)' 'IYALRSQRYRPGTTQDVIIDILKRAKKPVLRDELVNKVKMRRLVKRNTILLNLQNKRLFKKIKGDRYVLMKE' A
#
# COMPACT_ATOMS: atom_id res chain seq x y z
N ILE A 1 17.12 -19.99 7.83
CA ILE A 1 15.65 -20.12 7.60
C ILE A 1 14.99 -18.95 8.30
N TYR A 2 14.56 -17.92 7.56
CA TYR A 2 13.83 -16.79 8.13
C TYR A 2 12.39 -17.21 8.40
N ALA A 3 12.13 -17.66 9.62
CA ALA A 3 10.79 -17.74 10.17
C ALA A 3 10.51 -16.43 10.90
N LEU A 4 9.48 -15.69 10.50
CA LEU A 4 8.66 -14.87 11.40
C LEU A 4 7.40 -14.39 10.65
N ARG A 5 6.28 -15.03 11.02
CA ARG A 5 4.94 -14.44 11.03
C ARG A 5 4.19 -14.38 9.70
N SER A 6 3.82 -15.57 9.23
CA SER A 6 2.65 -15.81 8.38
C SER A 6 1.36 -15.46 9.15
N GLN A 7 1.10 -14.16 9.37
CA GLN A 7 -0.19 -13.72 9.92
C GLN A 7 -1.13 -13.38 8.75
N ARG A 8 -1.69 -14.42 8.15
CA ARG A 8 -2.98 -14.42 7.45
C ARG A 8 -3.23 -13.18 6.56
N TYR A 9 -2.26 -12.82 5.71
CA TYR A 9 -2.50 -11.84 4.64
C TYR A 9 -3.36 -12.55 3.61
N ARG A 10 -4.67 -12.27 3.59
CA ARG A 10 -5.56 -12.82 2.57
C ARG A 10 -5.33 -12.00 1.29
N PRO A 11 -4.62 -12.53 0.27
CA PRO A 11 -4.46 -11.82 -0.98
C PRO A 11 -5.84 -11.47 -1.52
N GLY A 12 -6.16 -10.18 -1.62
CA GLY A 12 -7.44 -9.73 -2.17
C GLY A 12 -8.02 -8.44 -1.59
N THR A 13 -7.43 -7.83 -0.56
CA THR A 13 -7.91 -6.52 -0.08
C THR A 13 -7.22 -5.37 -0.82
N THR A 14 -7.81 -4.18 -0.77
CA THR A 14 -7.19 -2.95 -1.31
C THR A 14 -5.84 -2.69 -0.64
N GLN A 15 -5.70 -3.06 0.63
CA GLN A 15 -4.45 -2.96 1.38
C GLN A 15 -3.35 -3.82 0.74
N ASP A 16 -3.65 -5.07 0.35
CA ASP A 16 -2.71 -5.98 -0.30
C ASP A 16 -2.14 -5.40 -1.58
N VAL A 17 -3.02 -4.81 -2.39
CA VAL A 17 -2.64 -4.17 -3.65
C VAL A 17 -1.70 -2.99 -3.39
N ILE A 18 -2.00 -2.16 -2.39
CA ILE A 18 -1.13 -1.03 -2.00
C ILE A 18 0.23 -1.52 -1.53
N ILE A 19 0.27 -2.56 -0.70
CA ILE A 19 1.54 -3.14 -0.21
C ILE A 19 2.35 -3.69 -1.37
N ASP A 20 1.77 -4.48 -2.27
CA ASP A 20 2.49 -5.04 -3.43
C ASP A 20 3.05 -3.93 -4.35
N ILE A 21 2.28 -2.87 -4.62
CA ILE A 21 2.73 -1.72 -5.41
C ILE A 21 3.96 -1.06 -4.75
N LEU A 22 3.90 -0.80 -3.44
CA LEU A 22 4.99 -0.16 -2.71
C LEU A 22 6.22 -1.08 -2.60
N LYS A 23 6.03 -2.38 -2.35
CA LYS A 23 7.11 -3.39 -2.32
C LYS A 23 7.84 -3.47 -3.66
N ARG A 24 7.10 -3.49 -4.78
CA ARG A 24 7.69 -3.53 -6.13
C ARG A 24 8.37 -2.22 -6.52
N ALA A 25 7.82 -1.08 -6.10
CA ALA A 25 8.37 0.22 -6.46
C ALA A 25 9.76 0.47 -5.86
N LYS A 26 10.07 -0.09 -4.68
CA LYS A 26 11.31 0.13 -3.90
C LYS A 26 11.67 1.61 -3.68
N LYS A 27 10.73 2.53 -3.90
CA LYS A 27 10.87 3.97 -3.80
C LYS A 27 9.58 4.61 -3.29
N PRO A 28 9.62 5.82 -2.71
CA PRO A 28 8.41 6.53 -2.35
C PRO A 28 7.53 6.82 -3.57
N VAL A 29 6.26 6.44 -3.48
CA VAL A 29 5.29 6.60 -4.58
C VAL A 29 4.33 7.74 -4.25
N LEU A 30 4.02 8.60 -5.23
CA LEU A 30 3.06 9.68 -5.05
C LEU A 30 1.66 9.12 -4.76
N ARG A 31 0.89 9.83 -3.92
CA ARG A 31 -0.49 9.46 -3.58
C ARG A 31 -1.35 9.19 -4.81
N ASP A 32 -1.30 10.09 -5.79
CA ASP A 32 -2.15 9.98 -6.99
C ASP A 32 -1.69 8.85 -7.92
N GLU A 33 -0.38 8.63 -8.01
CA GLU A 33 0.18 7.47 -8.72
C GLU A 33 -0.26 6.15 -8.07
N LEU A 34 -0.23 6.08 -6.74
CA LEU A 34 -0.73 4.95 -5.96
C LEU A 34 -2.21 4.69 -6.22
N VAL A 35 -3.03 5.74 -6.18
CA VAL A 35 -4.47 5.65 -6.46
C VAL A 35 -4.70 5.08 -7.86
N ASN A 36 -3.99 5.57 -8.88
CA ASN A 36 -4.11 5.09 -10.24
C ASN A 36 -3.68 3.62 -10.37
N LYS A 37 -2.53 3.25 -9.83
CA LYS A 37 -2.03 1.85 -9.87
C LYS A 37 -2.98 0.88 -9.15
N VAL A 38 -3.57 1.29 -8.03
CA VAL A 38 -4.55 0.45 -7.32
C VAL A 38 -5.84 0.31 -8.13
N LYS A 39 -6.35 1.41 -8.70
CA LYS A 39 -7.56 1.40 -9.55
C LYS A 39 -7.39 0.56 -10.81
N MET A 40 -6.19 0.51 -11.40
CA MET A 40 -5.88 -0.35 -12.55
C MET A 40 -5.95 -1.84 -12.21
N ARG A 41 -5.70 -2.20 -10.94
CA ARG A 41 -5.73 -3.60 -10.48
C ARG A 41 -7.07 -3.99 -9.87
N ARG A 42 -7.85 -3.03 -9.36
CA ARG A 42 -9.15 -3.28 -8.73
C ARG A 42 -10.10 -2.10 -8.88
N LEU A 43 -11.37 -2.38 -9.16
CA LEU A 43 -12.44 -1.39 -9.17
C LEU A 43 -12.80 -0.96 -7.73
N VAL A 44 -12.09 0.03 -7.21
CA VAL A 44 -12.33 0.63 -5.88
C VAL A 44 -12.39 2.15 -5.95
N LYS A 45 -13.15 2.75 -5.05
CA LYS A 45 -13.25 4.21 -4.93
C LYS A 45 -11.95 4.79 -4.35
N ARG A 46 -11.59 6.02 -4.78
CA ARG A 46 -10.42 6.75 -4.27
C ARG A 46 -10.43 6.86 -2.74
N ASN A 47 -11.58 7.18 -2.14
CA ASN A 47 -11.69 7.29 -0.68
C ASN A 47 -11.32 6.00 0.05
N THR A 48 -11.68 4.84 -0.49
CA THR A 48 -11.30 3.55 0.10
C THR A 48 -9.78 3.37 0.11
N ILE A 49 -9.09 3.78 -0.96
CA ILE A 49 -7.62 3.75 -1.04
C ILE A 49 -7.02 4.72 -0.02
N LEU A 50 -7.54 5.95 0.05
CA LEU A 50 -7.06 6.96 0.99
C LEU A 50 -7.26 6.54 2.45
N LEU A 51 -8.39 5.90 2.77
CA LEU A 51 -8.67 5.35 4.10
C LEU A 51 -7.64 4.27 4.47
N ASN A 52 -7.26 3.40 3.53
CA ASN A 52 -6.20 2.41 3.77
C ASN A 52 -4.84 3.09 4.01
N LEU A 53 -4.51 4.14 3.26
CA LEU A 53 -3.27 4.91 3.43
C LEU A 53 -3.17 5.67 4.76
N GLN A 54 -4.28 5.85 5.48
CA GLN A 54 -4.26 6.41 6.85
C GLN A 54 -3.72 5.41 7.88
N ASN A 55 -3.62 4.12 7.54
CA ASN A 55 -3.04 3.12 8.43
C ASN A 55 -1.53 3.34 8.62
N LYS A 56 -1.19 4.16 9.61
CA LYS A 56 0.19 4.51 9.98
C LYS A 56 1.04 3.32 10.42
N ARG A 57 0.43 2.15 10.71
CA ARG A 57 1.17 0.92 11.03
C ARG A 57 1.80 0.27 9.80
N LEU A 58 1.25 0.53 8.62
CA LEU A 58 1.67 -0.06 7.35
C LEU A 58 2.24 0.97 6.39
N PHE A 59 1.69 2.17 6.37
CA PHE A 59 2.05 3.20 5.39
C PHE A 59 2.57 4.46 6.09
N LYS A 60 3.72 4.96 5.63
CA LYS A 60 4.26 6.25 6.06
C LYS A 60 4.12 7.26 4.94
N LYS A 61 3.43 8.36 5.23
CA LYS A 61 3.48 9.55 4.39
C LYS A 61 4.80 10.28 4.64
N ILE A 62 5.55 10.56 3.59
CA ILE A 62 6.77 11.39 3.61
C ILE A 62 6.50 12.75 2.96
N LYS A 63 7.52 13.61 2.86
CA LYS A 63 7.41 14.92 2.19
C LYS A 63 6.85 14.77 0.76
N GLY A 64 6.00 15.71 0.37
CA GLY A 64 5.46 15.81 -1.00
C GLY A 64 4.38 14.79 -1.34
N ASP A 65 3.50 14.42 -0.40
CA ASP A 65 2.39 13.47 -0.63
C ASP A 65 2.83 12.08 -1.15
N ARG A 66 4.05 11.68 -0.83
CA ARG A 66 4.57 10.35 -1.16
C ARG A 66 4.40 9.38 -0.01
N TYR A 67 4.22 8.11 -0.34
CA TYR A 67 4.02 7.03 0.61
C TYR A 67 5.11 5.97 0.46
N VAL A 68 5.52 5.42 1.60
CA VAL A 68 6.42 4.26 1.70
C VAL A 68 5.79 3.21 2.61
N LEU A 69 6.20 1.95 2.42
CA LEU A 69 5.82 0.86 3.30
C LEU A 69 6.66 0.92 4.59
N MET A 70 6.01 0.87 5.76
CA MET A 70 6.70 0.89 7.07
C MET A 70 7.18 -0.48 7.53
N LYS A 71 6.53 -1.56 7.07
CA LYS A 71 6.76 -2.91 7.58
C LYS A 71 6.76 -3.91 6.44
N GLU A 72 7.78 -4.77 6.39
CA GLU A 72 7.83 -5.91 5.46
C GLU A 72 6.98 -7.08 5.95
#